data_AF-A0EA21-F1
#
_entry.id   AF-A0EA21-F1
#
_cell.length_a   1.000
_cell.length_b   1.000
_cell.length_c   1.000
_cell.angle_alpha   90.00
_cell.angle_beta   90.00
_cell.angle_gamma   90.00
#
_symmetry.space_group_name_H-M   'P 1'
#
loop_
_entity.id
_entity.type
_entity.pdbx_description
1 polymer ?
#
loop_
_entity_poly.entity_id
_entity_poly.type
_entity_poly.pdbx_seq_one_letter_code
_entity_poly.pdbx_strand_id
1 'polypeptide(L)' 'MEIKCTKSDGWGKVVRDPCKICEGSGIVEKEFDIEIELAKGMKNGTIIRQSSYGHANECSGEPEDLLIEVEVQEDDN' A
#
# COMPACT_ATOMS: atom_id res chain seq x y z
N MET A 1 17.35 -24.32 13.67
CA MET A 1 16.30 -23.61 14.42
C MET A 1 16.89 -22.26 14.78
N GLU A 2 16.41 -21.19 14.17
CA GLU A 2 16.95 -19.85 14.35
C GLU A 2 16.17 -19.16 15.48
N ILE A 3 16.87 -18.71 16.52
CA ILE A 3 16.27 -17.99 17.65
C ILE A 3 16.44 -16.50 17.36
N LYS A 4 15.37 -15.85 16.88
CA LYS A 4 15.35 -14.39 16.76
C LYS A 4 15.43 -13.76 18.14
N CYS A 5 16.21 -12.68 18.27
CA CYS A 5 16.29 -11.92 19.51
C CYS A 5 14.91 -11.35 19.87
N THR A 6 14.33 -11.78 21.00
CA THR A 6 12.99 -11.35 21.46
C THR A 6 12.88 -9.86 21.74
N LYS A 7 14.01 -9.17 21.95
CA LYS A 7 14.01 -7.72 22.20
C LYS A 7 13.93 -6.89 20.93
N SER A 8 14.28 -7.46 19.78
CA SER A 8 14.33 -6.74 18.51
C SER A 8 13.56 -7.45 17.41
N ASP A 9 12.85 -8.56 17.69
CA ASP A 9 12.19 -9.44 16.73
C ASP A 9 12.99 -9.77 15.45
N GLY A 10 14.32 -9.81 15.59
CA GLY A 10 15.25 -10.01 14.45
C GLY A 10 15.65 -8.76 13.66
N TRP A 11 15.14 -7.57 13.99
CA TRP A 11 15.50 -6.28 13.35
C TRP A 11 16.87 -5.73 13.75
N GLY A 12 17.53 -6.32 14.76
CA GLY A 12 18.86 -5.91 15.22
C GLY A 12 18.94 -4.56 15.96
N LYS A 13 17.81 -3.84 16.09
CA LYS A 13 17.68 -2.59 16.84
C LYS A 13 16.44 -2.63 17.72
N VAL A 14 16.51 -1.95 18.86
CA VAL A 14 15.39 -1.81 19.81
C VAL A 14 14.87 -0.37 19.71
N VAL A 15 13.58 -0.22 19.43
CA VAL A 15 12.91 1.08 19.41
C VAL A 15 12.73 1.54 20.87
N ARG A 16 13.47 2.57 21.29
CA ARG A 16 13.44 3.05 22.68
C ARG A 16 12.21 3.92 22.99
N ASP A 17 11.84 4.75 22.02
CA ASP A 17 10.67 5.62 22.09
C ASP A 17 9.74 5.27 20.91
N PRO A 18 8.83 4.31 21.09
CA PRO A 18 7.92 3.90 20.03
C PRO A 18 6.92 5.02 19.71
N CYS A 19 6.58 5.14 18.43
CA CYS A 19 5.48 6.01 18.00
C CYS A 19 4.18 5.56 18.66
N LYS A 20 3.38 6.48 19.17
CA LYS A 20 2.09 6.16 19.80
C LYS A 20 1.03 5.63 18.83
N ILE A 21 1.24 5.80 17.52
CA ILE A 21 0.29 5.44 16.47
C ILE A 21 0.63 4.09 15.85
N CYS A 22 1.90 3.88 15.49
CA CYS A 22 2.36 2.62 14.87
C CYS A 22 3.06 1.66 15.84
N GLU A 23 3.26 2.07 17.10
CA GLU A 23 3.91 1.27 18.15
C GLU A 23 5.33 0.78 17.80
N GLY A 24 5.98 1.44 16.84
CA GLY A 24 7.32 1.07 16.37
C GLY A 24 7.33 0.18 15.13
N SER A 25 6.17 -0.16 14.55
CA SER A 25 6.09 -0.90 13.28
C SER A 25 6.54 -0.09 12.06
N GLY A 26 6.46 1.25 12.14
CA GLY A 26 6.74 2.14 11.02
C GLY A 26 5.60 2.28 10.00
N ILE A 27 4.48 1.57 10.19
CA ILE A 27 3.31 1.58 9.29
C ILE A 27 2.04 1.91 10.07
N VAL A 28 1.16 2.70 9.46
CA VAL A 28 -0.17 3.03 9.99
C VAL A 28 -1.21 2.74 8.91
N GLU A 29 -2.27 2.03 9.28
CA GLU A 29 -3.43 1.82 8.41
C GLU A 29 -4.21 3.13 8.26
N LYS A 30 -4.55 3.48 7.03
CA LYS A 30 -5.26 4.72 6.71
C LYS A 30 -6.27 4.47 5.61
N GLU A 31 -7.46 5.00 5.78
CA GLU A 31 -8.49 5.07 4.74
C GLU A 31 -8.37 6.41 3.99
N PHE A 32 -8.54 6.35 2.66
CA PHE A 32 -8.51 7.52 1.78
C PHE A 32 -9.46 7.31 0.61
N ASP A 33 -10.12 8.39 0.20
CA ASP A 33 -10.91 8.42 -1.03
C ASP A 33 -10.00 8.78 -2.21
N ILE A 34 -10.18 8.10 -3.34
CA ILE A 34 -9.45 8.38 -4.60
C ILE A 34 -10.47 8.71 -5.68
N GLU A 35 -10.28 9.85 -6.32
CA GLU A 35 -11.04 10.23 -7.51
C GLU A 35 -10.30 9.76 -8.77
N ILE A 36 -11.01 9.05 -9.65
CA ILE A 36 -10.46 8.48 -10.87
C ILE A 36 -11.22 9.04 -12.05
N GLU A 37 -10.51 9.72 -12.94
CA GLU A 37 -11.09 10.22 -14.18
C GLU A 37 -11.10 9.11 -15.24
N LEU A 38 -12.29 8.63 -15.58
CA LEU A 38 -12.47 7.69 -16.69
C LEU A 38 -12.61 8.45 -18.01
N ALA A 39 -11.61 8.31 -18.88
CA ALA A 39 -11.62 8.94 -20.19
C ALA A 39 -12.55 8.19 -21.16
N LYS A 40 -13.25 8.94 -22.01
CA LYS A 40 -14.08 8.35 -23.08
C LYS A 40 -13.22 7.51 -24.02
N GLY A 41 -13.65 6.28 -24.29
CA GLY A 41 -12.94 5.37 -25.19
C GLY A 41 -11.80 4.58 -24.54
N MET A 42 -11.70 4.58 -23.20
CA MET A 42 -10.88 3.60 -22.49
C MET A 42 -11.28 2.18 -22.89
N LYS A 43 -10.29 1.32 -23.08
CA LYS A 43 -10.49 -0.07 -23.49
C LYS A 43 -10.48 -0.99 -22.28
N ASN A 44 -11.09 -2.16 -22.44
CA ASN A 44 -10.93 -3.24 -21.48
C ASN A 44 -9.44 -3.55 -21.25
N GLY A 45 -9.04 -3.74 -19.99
CA GLY A 45 -7.65 -3.98 -19.60
C GLY A 45 -6.78 -2.71 -19.57
N THR A 46 -7.39 -1.51 -19.58
CA THR A 46 -6.64 -0.28 -19.33
C THR A 46 -6.17 -0.27 -17.88
N ILE A 47 -4.88 -0.02 -17.67
CA ILE A 47 -4.29 0.10 -16.32
C ILE A 47 -4.11 1.56 -15.98
N ILE A 48 -4.75 2.00 -14.90
CA ILE A 48 -4.54 3.32 -14.30
C ILE A 48 -3.61 3.15 -13.11
N ARG A 49 -2.53 3.93 -13.07
CA ARG A 49 -1.57 3.94 -11.97
C ARG A 49 -1.80 5.15 -11.09
N GLN A 50 -2.09 4.92 -9.81
CA GLN A 50 -2.13 5.97 -8.80
C GLN A 50 -0.91 5.88 -7.89
N SER A 51 -0.06 6.90 -7.95
CA SER A 51 1.21 6.85 -7.26
C SER A 51 1.08 7.09 -5.76
N SER A 52 1.78 6.28 -4.97
CA SER A 52 1.81 6.39 -3.50
C SER A 52 0.47 6.13 -2.80
N TYR A 53 -0.44 5.41 -3.45
CA TYR A 53 -1.72 4.95 -2.88
C TYR A 53 -1.77 3.43 -2.64
N GLY A 54 -0.67 2.73 -2.93
CA GLY A 54 -0.51 1.30 -2.70
C GLY A 54 -0.13 0.97 -1.25
N HIS A 55 0.28 -0.29 -1.04
CA HIS A 55 0.61 -0.76 0.30
C HIS A 55 1.88 -0.07 0.83
N ALA A 56 1.91 0.17 2.14
CA ALA A 56 3.10 0.72 2.79
C ALA A 56 4.24 -0.30 2.73
N ASN A 57 5.44 0.16 2.37
CA ASN A 57 6.63 -0.68 2.37
C ASN A 57 7.29 -0.63 3.77
N GLU A 58 7.48 -1.80 4.39
CA GLU A 58 8.06 -1.95 5.73
C GLU A 58 9.49 -1.37 5.85
N CYS A 59 10.23 -1.25 4.73
CA CYS A 59 11.63 -0.84 4.73
C CYS A 59 11.88 0.58 4.18
N SER A 60 11.14 1.03 3.16
CA SER A 60 11.36 2.36 2.56
C SER A 60 10.49 3.46 3.16
N GLY A 61 9.38 3.11 3.83
CA GLY A 61 8.46 4.08 4.45
C GLY A 61 7.55 4.83 3.47
N GLU A 62 7.79 4.70 2.16
CA GLU A 62 6.91 5.21 1.11
C GLU A 62 5.94 4.11 0.65
N PRO A 63 4.66 4.43 0.45
CA PRO A 63 3.69 3.49 -0.12
C PRO A 63 3.99 3.22 -1.60
N GLU A 64 3.67 2.01 -2.04
CA GLU A 64 3.75 1.62 -3.45
C GLU A 64 2.66 2.30 -4.30
N ASP A 65 2.60 1.97 -5.59
CA ASP A 65 1.54 2.46 -6.47
C ASP A 65 0.29 1.56 -6.38
N LEU A 66 -0.89 2.16 -6.49
CA LEU A 66 -2.15 1.44 -6.70
C LEU A 66 -2.37 1.26 -8.21
N LEU A 67 -2.49 0.00 -8.65
CA LEU A 67 -2.83 -0.35 -10.03
C LEU A 67 -4.31 -0.71 -10.12
N ILE A 68 -5.01 -0.04 -11.02
CA ILE A 68 -6.46 -0.19 -11.21
C ILE A 68 -6.69 -0.66 -12.64
N GLU A 69 -7.22 -1.87 -12.78
CA GLU A 69 -7.60 -2.43 -14.07
C GLU A 69 -9.05 -2.09 -14.37
N VAL A 70 -9.28 -1.49 -15.54
CA VAL A 70 -10.61 -1.12 -16.01
C VAL A 70 -11.20 -2.29 -16.79
N GLU A 71 -12.31 -2.83 -16.29
CA GLU A 71 -13.13 -3.80 -17.00
C GLU A 71 -14.35 -3.12 -17.63
N VAL A 72 -14.49 -3.23 -18.95
CA VAL A 72 -15.64 -2.68 -19.68
C VAL A 72 -16.67 -3.80 -19.84
N GLN A 73 -17.84 -3.63 -19.25
CA GLN A 73 -18.96 -4.56 -19.42
C GLN A 73 -19.58 -4.41 -20.80
N GLU A 74 -20.02 -5.55 -21.36
CA GLU A 74 -20.76 -5.57 -22.62
C GLU A 74 -22.12 -4.87 -22.45
N ASP A 75 -22.55 -4.14 -23.49
CA ASP A 75 -23.85 -3.49 -23.52
C ASP A 75 -24.82 -4.42 -24.26
N ASP A 76 -25.81 -4.95 -23.53
CA ASP A 76 -26.83 -5.90 -24.04
C ASP A 76 -27.94 -5.17 -24.83
N ASN A 77 -27.60 -4.36 -25.84
CA ASN A 77 -28.56 -3.59 -26.62
C ASN A 77 -28.49 -3.83 -28.14
#